data_AF-A0A8S8XVI5-F1
#
_entry.id   AF-A0A8S8XVI5-F1
#
_cell.length_a   1.000
_cell.length_b   1.000
_cell.length_c   1.000
_cell.angle_alpha   90.00
_cell.angle_beta   90.00
_cell.angle_gamma   90.00
#
_symmetry.space_group_name_H-M   'P 1'
#
loop_
_entity.id
_entity.type
_entity.pdbx_description
1 polymer ?
#
loop_
_entity_poly.entity_id
_entity_poly.type
_entity_poly.pdbx_seq_one_letter_code
_entity_poly.pdbx_strand_id
1 'polypeptide(L)'
;MRSEIDYFMARKGIQENSFSTIIASGPNSAHSHHSNTDRKLKVGDPVICDFGVFWDGYCSDITRTYFVGGSPSDEWRKIYDIVMEANKRSTNALVKEIPAT
;
A
#
# COMPACT_ATOMS: atom_id res chain seq x y z
N MET A 1 -9.78 -5.04 -9.17
CA MET A 1 -9.36 -4.20 -8.03
C MET A 1 -8.17 -3.33 -8.39
N ARG A 2 -7.04 -3.87 -8.86
CA ARG A 2 -5.96 -3.06 -9.47
C ARG A 2 -6.49 -2.05 -10.50
N SER A 3 -7.28 -2.56 -11.44
CA SER A 3 -7.96 -1.77 -12.48
C SER A 3 -8.77 -0.60 -11.94
N GLU A 4 -9.37 -0.71 -10.75
CA GLU A 4 -10.19 0.35 -10.17
C GLU A 4 -9.32 1.52 -9.69
N ILE A 5 -8.17 1.24 -9.09
CA ILE A 5 -7.22 2.26 -8.66
C ILE A 5 -6.62 2.94 -9.89
N ASP A 6 -6.15 2.16 -10.86
CA ASP A 6 -5.57 2.68 -12.10
C ASP A 6 -6.60 3.53 -12.87
N TYR A 7 -7.85 3.06 -12.99
CA TYR A 7 -8.93 3.81 -13.62
C TYR A 7 -9.29 5.10 -12.87
N PHE A 8 -9.34 5.05 -11.54
CA PHE A 8 -9.60 6.24 -10.73
C PHE A 8 -8.52 7.30 -10.94
N MET A 9 -7.23 6.91 -10.93
CA MET A 9 -6.12 7.82 -11.18
C MET A 9 -6.18 8.40 -12.60
N ALA A 10 -6.42 7.57 -13.61
CA ALA A 10 -6.59 8.02 -15.00
C ALA A 10 -7.72 9.05 -15.14
N ARG A 11 -8.85 8.81 -14.46
CA ARG A 11 -9.98 9.76 -14.40
C ARG A 11 -9.67 11.09 -13.71
N LYS A 12 -8.60 11.15 -12.92
CA LYS A 12 -8.09 12.37 -12.29
C LYS A 12 -7.04 13.09 -13.14
N GLY A 13 -6.80 12.62 -14.36
CA GLY A 13 -5.85 13.22 -15.31
C GLY A 13 -4.43 12.69 -15.18
N ILE A 14 -4.19 11.68 -14.34
CA ILE A 14 -2.90 11.00 -14.24
C ILE A 14 -2.67 10.20 -15.52
N GLN A 15 -1.55 10.45 -16.18
CA GLN A 15 -1.19 9.78 -17.43
C GLN A 15 -0.39 8.49 -17.20
N GLU A 16 0.33 8.41 -16.08
CA GLU A 16 1.27 7.32 -15.83
C GLU A 16 1.39 7.01 -14.33
N ASN A 17 1.51 5.71 -14.03
CA ASN A 17 1.84 5.22 -12.70
C ASN A 17 3.37 5.16 -12.55
N SER A 18 3.90 5.47 -11.37
CA SER A 18 5.34 5.36 -11.10
C SER A 18 5.85 3.91 -11.07
N PHE A 19 4.95 2.95 -10.81
CA PHE A 19 5.20 1.51 -10.88
C PHE A 19 3.89 0.74 -11.08
N SER A 20 3.97 -0.58 -11.29
CA SER A 20 2.78 -1.42 -11.37
C SER A 20 2.05 -1.48 -10.04
N THR A 21 0.83 -0.94 -9.99
CA THR A 21 -0.07 -1.03 -8.83
C THR A 21 -0.16 -2.46 -8.29
N ILE A 22 0.14 -2.64 -7.01
CA ILE A 22 0.12 -3.91 -6.29
C ILE A 22 -1.16 -3.95 -5.44
N ILE A 23 -1.90 -5.06 -5.58
CA ILE A 23 -3.03 -5.40 -4.70
C ILE A 23 -2.81 -6.81 -4.18
N ALA A 24 -2.34 -6.93 -2.94
CA ALA A 24 -2.01 -8.20 -2.32
C ALA A 24 -2.98 -8.52 -1.18
N SER A 25 -3.64 -9.68 -1.23
CA SER A 25 -4.68 -10.06 -0.25
C SER A 25 -4.38 -11.37 0.48
N GLY A 26 -4.78 -11.45 1.75
CA GLY A 26 -4.63 -12.65 2.55
C GLY A 26 -3.17 -13.12 2.60
N PRO A 27 -2.85 -14.39 2.33
CA PRO A 27 -1.46 -14.89 2.35
C PRO A 27 -0.51 -14.14 1.40
N ASN A 28 -1.02 -13.53 0.33
CA ASN A 28 -0.21 -12.78 -0.61
C ASN A 28 0.28 -11.45 -0.02
N SER A 29 -0.30 -10.96 1.08
CA SER A 29 0.10 -9.69 1.71
C SER A 29 1.52 -9.73 2.27
N ALA A 30 2.10 -10.92 2.47
CA ALA A 30 3.50 -11.06 2.88
C ALA A 30 4.49 -11.03 1.69
N HIS A 31 4.01 -10.98 0.44
CA HIS A 31 4.84 -10.99 -0.76
C HIS A 31 5.05 -9.57 -1.30
N SER A 32 6.22 -8.97 -1.05
CA SER A 32 6.48 -7.54 -1.29
C SER A 32 6.19 -7.07 -2.71
N HIS A 33 6.55 -7.84 -3.74
CA HIS A 33 6.28 -7.49 -5.14
C HIS A 33 5.22 -8.42 -5.76
N HIS A 34 4.09 -8.55 -5.06
CA HIS A 34 3.01 -9.42 -5.51
C HIS A 34 2.49 -8.99 -6.89
N SER A 35 2.39 -9.96 -7.80
CA SER A 35 1.71 -9.80 -9.08
C SER A 35 0.28 -10.32 -8.99
N ASN A 36 -0.62 -9.79 -9.82
CA ASN A 36 -2.03 -10.20 -9.81
C ASN A 36 -2.21 -11.71 -9.92
N THR A 37 -3.20 -12.23 -9.18
CA THR A 37 -3.64 -13.62 -9.21
C THR A 37 -5.16 -13.66 -9.29
N ASP A 38 -5.72 -14.83 -9.61
CA ASP A 38 -7.18 -15.06 -9.63
C ASP A 38 -7.80 -15.25 -8.23
N ARG A 39 -7.02 -15.03 -7.16
CA ARG A 39 -7.49 -15.18 -5.77
C ARG A 39 -8.58 -14.15 -5.49
N LYS A 40 -9.75 -14.64 -5.09
CA LYS A 40 -10.84 -13.79 -4.59
C LYS A 40 -10.57 -13.33 -3.16
N LEU A 41 -10.98 -12.10 -2.86
CA LEU A 41 -10.98 -11.56 -1.50
C LEU A 41 -11.91 -12.35 -0.59
N LYS A 42 -11.50 -12.52 0.66
CA LYS A 42 -12.29 -13.16 1.73
C LYS A 42 -12.44 -12.21 2.90
N VAL A 43 -13.59 -12.28 3.59
CA VAL A 43 -13.80 -11.53 4.83
C VAL A 43 -12.68 -11.86 5.82
N GLY A 44 -12.13 -10.82 6.45
CA GLY A 44 -10.99 -10.91 7.36
C GLY A 44 -9.62 -10.87 6.67
N ASP A 45 -9.54 -10.92 5.33
CA ASP A 45 -8.26 -10.73 4.64
C ASP A 45 -7.70 -9.32 4.88
N PRO A 46 -6.40 -9.18 5.19
CA PRO A 46 -5.70 -7.94 4.91
C PRO A 46 -5.60 -7.74 3.39
N VAL A 47 -5.65 -6.49 2.94
CA VAL A 47 -5.41 -6.08 1.57
C VAL A 47 -4.39 -4.95 1.58
N ILE A 48 -3.20 -5.23 1.07
CA ILE A 48 -2.17 -4.23 0.83
C ILE A 48 -2.40 -3.64 -0.56
N CYS A 49 -2.57 -2.32 -0.60
CA CYS A 49 -2.61 -1.53 -1.82
C CYS A 49 -1.33 -0.70 -1.86
N ASP A 50 -0.48 -0.94 -2.85
CA ASP A 50 0.77 -0.20 -3.08
C ASP A 50 0.74 0.38 -4.47
N PHE A 51 0.81 1.71 -4.57
CA PHE A 51 0.63 2.41 -5.83
C PHE A 51 1.26 3.79 -5.78
N GLY A 52 1.48 4.36 -6.95
CA GLY A 52 2.05 5.69 -7.08
C GLY A 52 1.84 6.24 -8.48
N VAL A 53 2.00 7.54 -8.61
CA VAL A 53 1.83 8.27 -9.87
C VAL A 53 3.16 8.87 -10.30
N PHE A 54 3.38 8.95 -11.61
CA PHE A 54 4.41 9.78 -12.19
C PHE A 54 3.79 11.12 -12.58
N TRP A 55 4.36 12.21 -12.08
CA TRP A 55 3.87 13.56 -12.34
C TRP A 55 5.03 14.55 -12.44
N ASP A 56 5.15 15.21 -13.59
CA ASP A 56 6.12 16.29 -13.84
C ASP A 56 7.58 15.93 -13.48
N GLY A 57 8.00 14.70 -13.81
CA GLY A 57 9.35 14.21 -13.49
C GLY A 57 9.51 13.60 -12.09
N TYR A 58 8.45 13.59 -11.27
CA TYR A 58 8.48 13.05 -9.91
C TYR A 58 7.62 11.80 -9.77
N CYS A 59 8.09 10.85 -8.95
CA CYS A 59 7.33 9.66 -8.56
C CYS A 59 6.74 9.88 -7.16
N SER A 60 5.45 9.58 -7.01
CA SER A 60 4.90 9.24 -5.70
C SER A 60 4.97 7.74 -5.47
N ASP A 61 4.96 7.35 -4.20
CA ASP A 61 4.94 5.96 -3.75
C ASP A 61 4.19 5.91 -2.42
N ILE A 62 3.10 5.14 -2.36
CA ILE A 62 2.28 5.04 -1.17
C ILE A 62 1.66 3.65 -1.00
N THR A 63 1.85 3.10 0.20
CA THR A 63 1.23 1.85 0.63
C THR A 63 0.13 2.09 1.66
N ARG A 64 -0.98 1.36 1.54
CA ARG A 64 -2.06 1.32 2.55
C ARG A 64 -2.54 -0.12 2.77
N THR A 65 -2.92 -0.44 4.00
CA THR A 65 -3.49 -1.75 4.37
C THR A 65 -4.94 -1.58 4.83
N TYR A 66 -5.84 -2.36 4.24
CA TYR A 66 -7.27 -2.42 4.57
C TYR A 66 -7.69 -3.84 4.96
N PHE A 67 -8.85 -4.00 5.59
CA PHE A 67 -9.38 -5.31 5.98
C PHE A 67 -10.76 -5.55 5.37
N VAL A 68 -10.93 -6.69 4.72
CA VAL A 68 -12.17 -7.03 4.02
C VAL A 68 -13.26 -7.35 5.04
N GLY A 69 -14.43 -6.72 4.88
CA GLY A 69 -15.59 -7.01 5.73
C GLY A 69 -15.58 -6.31 7.08
N GLY A 70 -14.68 -5.35 7.32
CA GLY A 70 -14.74 -4.45 8.47
C GLY A 70 -13.50 -4.52 9.35
N SER A 71 -13.72 -4.69 10.65
CA SER A 71 -12.64 -4.59 11.64
C SER A 71 -11.66 -5.76 11.55
N PRO A 72 -10.35 -5.51 11.71
CA PRO A 72 -9.36 -6.58 11.81
C PRO A 72 -9.59 -7.43 13.06
N SER A 73 -9.09 -8.67 13.03
CA SER A 73 -8.91 -9.45 14.26
C SER A 73 -7.93 -8.76 15.21
N ASP A 74 -7.93 -9.14 16.49
CA ASP A 74 -6.99 -8.59 17.48
C ASP A 74 -5.52 -8.80 17.08
N GLU A 75 -5.22 -9.95 16.45
CA GLU A 75 -3.89 -10.23 15.90
C GLU A 75 -3.52 -9.26 14.79
N TRP A 76 -4.41 -9.05 13.82
CA TRP A 76 -4.17 -8.10 12.74
C TRP A 76 -4.07 -6.66 13.22
N ARG A 77 -4.87 -6.28 14.21
CA ARG A 77 -4.80 -4.97 14.88
C ARG A 77 -3.43 -4.78 15.52
N LYS A 78 -2.96 -5.76 16.28
CA LYS A 78 -1.64 -5.73 16.91
C LYS A 78 -0.52 -5.56 15.88
N ILE A 79 -0.56 -6.31 14.77
CA ILE A 79 0.43 -6.19 13.69
C ILE A 79 0.37 -4.80 13.06
N TYR A 80 -0.82 -4.30 12.74
CA TYR A 80 -1.02 -2.96 12.18
C TYR A 80 -0.46 -1.87 13.10
N ASP A 81 -0.75 -1.95 14.39
CA ASP A 81 -0.28 -0.96 15.38
C ASP A 81 1.25 -0.95 15.51
N ILE A 82 1.90 -2.12 15.45
CA ILE A 82 3.37 -2.23 15.43
C ILE A 82 3.94 -1.50 14.21
N VAL A 83 3.40 -1.76 13.01
CA VAL A 83 3.88 -1.15 11.75
C VAL A 83 3.59 0.35 11.73
N MET A 84 2.41 0.77 12.19
CA MET A 84 2.02 2.18 12.27
C MET A 84 2.92 2.96 13.23
N GLU A 85 3.22 2.39 14.39
CA GLU A 85 4.13 3.01 15.36
C GLU A 85 5.55 3.12 14.80
N ALA A 86 6.05 2.07 14.14
CA ALA A 86 7.34 2.13 13.46
C ALA A 86 7.39 3.23 12.39
N ASN A 87 6.35 3.32 11.55
CA ASN A 87 6.24 4.36 10.52
C ASN A 87 6.26 5.77 11.13
N LYS A 88 5.44 6.02 12.18
CA LYS A 88 5.41 7.31 12.88
C LYS A 88 6.77 7.68 13.48
N ARG A 89 7.44 6.73 14.14
CA ARG A 89 8.77 6.96 14.72
C ARG A 89 9.78 7.33 13.64
N SER A 90 9.81 6.58 12.54
CA SER A 90 10.71 6.87 11.42
C SER A 90 10.45 8.26 10.83
N THR A 91 9.18 8.63 10.61
CA THR A 91 8.83 9.96 10.10
C THR A 91 9.21 11.07 11.08
N ASN A 92 8.99 10.89 12.38
CA ASN A 92 9.33 11.87 13.41
C ASN A 92 10.84 12.01 13.63
N ALA A 93 11.61 10.95 13.35
CA ALA A 93 13.07 10.96 13.43
C ALA A 93 13.74 11.63 12.22
N LEU A 94 12.99 11.97 11.16
CA LEU A 94 13.52 12.68 10.01
C LEU A 94 14.00 14.07 10.44
N VAL A 95 15.33 14.23 10.51
CA VAL A 95 16.00 15.51 10.72
C VAL A 95 16.45 16.07 9.38
N LYS A 96 16.68 17.39 9.30
CA LYS A 96 17.09 18.10 8.07
C LYS A 96 18.36 17.52 7.40
N GLU A 97 19.20 16.85 8.18
CA GLU A 97 20.44 16.24 7.71
C GLU A 97 20.51 14.79 8.19
N ILE A 98 19.97 13.88 7.38
CA ILE A 98 20.32 12.47 7.49
C ILE A 98 21.56 12.27 6.62
N PRO A 99 22.71 11.85 7.18
CA PRO A 99 23.84 11.45 6.37
C PRO A 99 23.35 10.33 5.45
N ALA A 100 23.41 10.55 4.14
CA ALA A 100 23.17 9.49 3.18
C ALA A 100 24.30 8.47 3.36
N THR A 101 23.99 7.36 4.04
CA THR A 101 24.83 6.16 4.06
C THR A 101 24.74 5.44 2.73
#